data_AF-Q4RQ23-F1
#
_entry.id   AF-Q4RQ23-F1
#
_cell.length_a   1.000
_cell.length_b   1.000
_cell.length_c   1.000
_cell.angle_alpha   90.00
_cell.angle_beta   90.00
_cell.angle_gamma   90.00
#
_symmetry.space_group_name_H-M   'P 1'
#
loop_
_entity.id
_entity.type
_entity.pdbx_description
1 polymer ?
#
loop_
_entity_poly.entity_id
_entity_poly.type
_entity_poly.pdbx_seq_one_letter_code
_entity_poly.pdbx_strand_id
1 'polypeptide(L)'
;MGCVIVPQCTSLPVSRFSACQLLPSPKRPSPYSSVDSERYSSLVKSVMSSRVSSQTPETLKAEDEHIYGPVVKAQTSTSEPKTIHPFLPYKDALETEEDRCGPPARTVLAREQGSSKVPSVTRVLQQTLSPDQLFYLDRWKRKMIQELGEEGFKQYSQALFRQGKLFHSAVEDLLTSAGESKNDLEEAEYTPEVQGYLESISHILEDISEVRAIESVVQHHALNYMGIADCVARYRGVLCVIDWKTSEKPKPFLSNTYDNPTQVAAYAGALNSDANYKYQVENGLIVVAYKDGSPAHAHRLQSELMLQYWKTWLARLEHYYEKRWNT
;
A
#
# COMPACT_ATOMS: atom_id res chain seq x y z
N MET A 1 -2.19 24.57 -83.18
CA MET A 1 -1.78 25.38 -82.01
C MET A 1 -0.85 24.53 -81.17
N GLY A 2 0.34 24.90 -80.74
CA GLY A 2 1.18 26.09 -80.84
C GLY A 2 2.52 25.67 -80.22
N CYS A 3 3.62 26.12 -80.81
CA CYS A 3 5.00 25.76 -80.50
C CYS A 3 5.66 26.85 -79.61
N VAL A 4 6.91 26.59 -79.18
CA VAL A 4 8.01 27.55 -78.86
C VAL A 4 8.13 28.00 -77.38
N ILE A 5 9.09 27.53 -76.54
CA ILE A 5 10.58 27.71 -76.38
C ILE A 5 10.94 28.59 -75.14
N VAL A 6 11.66 27.99 -74.15
CA VAL A 6 12.92 28.35 -73.38
C VAL A 6 13.29 29.87 -73.26
N PRO A 7 13.90 30.46 -72.18
CA PRO A 7 15.13 29.93 -71.54
C PRO A 7 15.56 30.32 -70.08
N GLN A 8 16.53 29.51 -69.58
CA GLN A 8 17.78 29.76 -68.81
C GLN A 8 17.95 30.88 -67.76
N CYS A 9 18.64 30.53 -66.66
CA CYS A 9 19.87 31.19 -66.16
C CYS A 9 20.48 30.34 -65.00
N THR A 10 21.47 29.47 -65.21
CA THR A 10 22.93 29.66 -65.02
C THR A 10 23.37 30.47 -63.79
N SER A 11 24.08 29.82 -62.86
CA SER A 11 25.43 30.23 -62.42
C SER A 11 26.17 29.07 -61.73
N LEU A 12 27.49 29.10 -61.86
CA LEU A 12 28.48 28.01 -61.77
C LEU A 12 29.34 28.15 -60.48
N PRO A 13 30.37 27.31 -60.24
CA PRO A 13 30.64 26.60 -58.98
C PRO A 13 31.83 27.18 -58.17
N VAL A 14 32.05 26.71 -56.94
CA VAL A 14 33.38 26.82 -56.30
C VAL A 14 33.76 25.58 -55.48
N SER A 15 34.80 24.91 -56.00
CA SER A 15 35.90 24.20 -55.34
C SER A 15 35.66 22.94 -54.49
N ARG A 16 36.20 21.83 -55.02
CA ARG A 16 36.88 20.79 -54.22
C ARG A 16 38.20 21.34 -53.67
N PHE A 17 38.47 21.18 -52.38
CA PHE A 17 39.82 21.08 -51.81
C PHE A 17 39.72 20.17 -50.57
N SER A 18 40.19 18.93 -50.65
CA SER A 18 41.58 18.49 -50.43
C SER A 18 41.99 18.55 -48.96
N ALA A 19 42.25 17.37 -48.41
CA ALA A 19 42.74 17.17 -47.06
C ALA A 19 44.15 17.77 -46.90
N CYS A 20 44.33 18.63 -45.91
CA CYS A 20 45.63 18.98 -45.36
C CYS A 20 45.69 18.52 -43.91
N GLN A 21 46.63 17.61 -43.65
CA GLN A 21 47.06 17.22 -42.32
C GLN A 21 47.76 18.42 -41.67
N LEU A 22 47.25 18.89 -40.54
CA LEU A 22 47.92 19.85 -39.66
C LEU A 22 47.84 19.36 -38.20
N LEU A 23 48.94 19.64 -37.51
CA LEU A 23 49.47 19.11 -36.25
C LEU A 23 48.55 19.26 -35.02
N PRO A 24 48.79 18.48 -33.94
CA PRO A 24 47.88 18.35 -32.82
C PRO A 24 47.90 19.61 -31.94
N SER A 25 46.74 20.25 -31.80
CA SER A 25 46.49 21.28 -30.81
C SER A 25 46.34 20.66 -29.41
N PRO A 26 46.78 21.34 -28.34
CA PRO A 26 46.76 20.79 -26.99
C PRO A 26 45.30 20.58 -26.55
N LYS A 27 44.95 19.35 -26.18
CA LYS A 27 43.63 19.00 -25.66
C LYS A 27 43.39 19.85 -24.40
N ARG A 28 42.41 20.76 -24.47
CA ARG A 28 41.86 21.39 -23.26
C ARG A 28 41.32 20.25 -22.37
N PRO A 29 41.67 20.21 -21.08
CA PRO A 29 41.12 19.20 -20.19
C PRO A 29 39.61 19.39 -20.13
N SER A 30 38.87 18.29 -20.35
CA SER A 30 37.45 18.23 -20.04
C SER A 30 37.24 18.68 -18.60
N PRO A 31 36.19 19.47 -18.27
CA PRO A 31 35.91 19.87 -16.88
C PRO A 31 35.63 18.67 -15.95
N TYR A 32 35.54 17.46 -16.49
CA TYR A 32 35.43 16.20 -15.76
C TYR A 32 36.75 15.44 -15.57
N SER A 33 37.88 15.87 -16.15
CA SER A 33 39.15 15.14 -16.01
C SER A 33 39.82 15.31 -14.64
N SER A 34 39.36 16.27 -13.83
CA SER A 34 39.79 16.48 -12.44
C SER A 34 38.87 15.82 -11.41
N VAL A 35 37.86 15.07 -11.86
CA VAL A 35 37.05 14.26 -10.95
C VAL A 35 37.85 13.01 -10.65
N ASP A 36 38.32 12.90 -9.41
CA ASP A 36 38.96 11.71 -8.87
C ASP A 36 38.06 10.50 -9.13
N SER A 37 38.41 9.73 -10.17
CA SER A 37 37.58 8.62 -10.64
C SER A 37 37.49 7.52 -9.60
N GLU A 38 38.49 7.41 -8.71
CA GLU A 38 38.46 6.48 -7.59
C GLU A 38 37.52 6.97 -6.51
N ARG A 39 37.46 8.29 -6.25
CA ARG A 39 36.50 8.88 -5.31
C ARG A 39 35.06 8.86 -5.83
N TYR A 40 34.84 9.04 -7.13
CA TYR A 40 33.51 8.89 -7.73
C TYR A 40 33.09 7.41 -7.78
N SER A 41 34.01 6.50 -8.12
CA SER A 41 33.81 5.04 -8.04
C SER A 41 33.55 4.59 -6.61
N SER A 42 34.25 5.13 -5.61
CA SER A 42 34.03 4.80 -4.20
C SER A 42 32.72 5.37 -3.69
N LEU A 43 32.30 6.55 -4.15
CA LEU A 43 30.98 7.11 -3.85
C LEU A 43 29.86 6.26 -4.47
N VAL A 44 30.00 5.87 -5.75
CA VAL A 44 29.03 5.00 -6.44
C VAL A 44 28.99 3.61 -5.79
N LYS A 45 30.15 3.02 -5.46
CA LYS A 45 30.23 1.76 -4.71
C LYS A 45 29.68 1.92 -3.29
N SER A 46 29.88 3.05 -2.63
CA SER A 46 29.35 3.33 -1.30
C SER A 46 27.83 3.45 -1.35
N VAL A 47 27.27 4.15 -2.34
CA VAL A 47 25.82 4.29 -2.58
C VAL A 47 25.18 2.97 -3.03
N MET A 48 25.92 2.14 -3.78
CA MET A 48 25.49 0.79 -4.16
C MET A 48 25.67 -0.24 -3.03
N SER A 49 26.55 0.03 -2.05
CA SER A 49 26.82 -0.85 -0.89
C SER A 49 26.01 -0.49 0.36
N SER A 50 25.57 0.76 0.47
CA SER A 50 24.50 1.14 1.39
C SER A 50 23.26 0.38 0.94
N ARG A 51 22.86 -0.60 1.75
CA ARG A 51 21.79 -1.55 1.49
C ARG A 51 20.42 -0.88 1.38
N VAL A 52 20.20 -0.13 0.31
CA VAL A 52 18.87 0.12 -0.24
C VAL A 52 18.83 -0.64 -1.55
N SER A 53 18.93 -1.97 -1.46
CA SER A 53 18.55 -2.83 -2.57
C SER A 53 17.07 -2.56 -2.81
N SER A 54 16.71 -2.16 -4.03
CA SER A 54 15.33 -2.14 -4.49
C SER A 54 14.84 -3.59 -4.50
N GLN A 55 14.36 -4.04 -3.33
CA GLN A 55 13.94 -5.42 -3.13
C GLN A 55 12.77 -5.72 -4.06
N THR A 56 13.04 -6.44 -5.13
CA THR A 56 12.04 -7.09 -5.96
C THR A 56 11.60 -8.39 -5.26
N PRO A 57 10.35 -8.85 -5.44
CA PRO A 57 9.89 -10.13 -4.90
C PRO A 57 10.83 -11.31 -5.21
N GLU A 58 11.51 -11.26 -6.36
CA GLU A 58 12.48 -12.23 -6.83
C GLU A 58 13.79 -12.16 -6.06
N THR A 59 14.32 -10.97 -5.77
CA THR A 59 15.56 -10.81 -4.98
C THR A 59 15.40 -11.28 -3.54
N LEU A 60 14.25 -11.01 -2.91
CA LEU A 60 13.94 -11.52 -1.56
C LEU A 60 13.86 -13.05 -1.54
N LYS A 61 13.21 -13.66 -2.52
CA LYS A 61 13.15 -15.12 -2.65
C LYS A 61 14.53 -15.74 -2.90
N ALA A 62 15.36 -15.11 -3.74
CA ALA A 62 16.70 -15.61 -4.06
C ALA A 62 17.66 -15.52 -2.86
N GLU A 63 17.64 -14.40 -2.14
CA GLU A 63 18.36 -14.26 -0.86
C GLU A 63 17.88 -15.32 0.14
N ASP A 64 16.57 -15.57 0.15
CA ASP A 64 15.97 -16.52 1.06
C ASP A 64 16.28 -17.99 0.73
N GLU A 65 16.31 -18.38 -0.55
CA GLU A 65 16.72 -19.71 -1.00
C GLU A 65 18.21 -19.96 -0.71
N HIS A 66 19.05 -18.94 -0.89
CA HIS A 66 20.49 -19.07 -0.70
C HIS A 66 20.88 -19.37 0.77
N ILE A 67 20.20 -18.76 1.74
CA ILE A 67 20.59 -18.87 3.15
C ILE A 67 19.94 -20.08 3.85
N TYR A 68 18.73 -20.51 3.45
CA TYR A 68 17.98 -21.55 4.19
C TYR A 68 17.42 -22.68 3.31
N GLY A 69 17.73 -22.67 2.00
CA GLY A 69 17.32 -23.71 1.05
C GLY A 69 15.92 -23.51 0.43
N PRO A 70 15.59 -24.31 -0.60
CA PRO A 70 14.33 -24.20 -1.32
C PRO A 70 13.13 -24.66 -0.49
N VAL A 71 12.03 -23.92 -0.57
CA VAL A 71 10.75 -24.34 0.01
C VAL A 71 10.16 -25.46 -0.84
N VAL A 72 9.89 -26.62 -0.22
CA VAL A 72 9.09 -27.68 -0.86
C VAL A 72 7.65 -27.19 -0.90
N LYS A 73 7.25 -26.60 -2.04
CA LYS A 73 5.87 -26.15 -2.26
C LYS A 73 4.93 -27.36 -2.16
N ALA A 74 4.17 -27.45 -1.09
CA ALA A 74 2.94 -28.23 -1.11
C ALA A 74 1.96 -27.53 -2.07
N GLN A 75 1.16 -28.30 -2.82
CA GLN A 75 0.13 -27.73 -3.69
C GLN A 75 -0.79 -26.82 -2.86
N THR A 76 -0.71 -25.51 -3.09
CA THR A 76 -1.68 -24.55 -2.57
C THR A 76 -2.97 -24.74 -3.36
N SER A 77 -3.88 -25.57 -2.84
CA SER A 77 -5.25 -25.55 -3.32
C SER A 77 -5.83 -24.19 -2.95
N THR A 78 -5.98 -23.29 -3.91
CA THR A 78 -6.91 -22.17 -3.81
C THR A 78 -8.29 -22.78 -3.67
N SER A 79 -8.72 -23.00 -2.43
CA SER A 79 -10.08 -23.45 -2.14
C SER A 79 -11.02 -22.29 -2.48
N GLU A 80 -11.80 -22.45 -3.54
CA GLU A 80 -12.93 -21.56 -3.79
C GLU A 80 -13.90 -21.64 -2.60
N PRO A 81 -14.54 -20.52 -2.21
CA PRO A 81 -15.51 -20.53 -1.12
C PRO A 81 -16.68 -21.46 -1.49
N LYS A 82 -17.10 -22.30 -0.55
CA LYS A 82 -18.26 -23.18 -0.71
C LYS A 82 -19.55 -22.37 -0.76
N THR A 83 -19.58 -21.24 -0.06
CA THR A 83 -20.72 -20.34 0.07
C THR A 83 -20.42 -19.03 -0.64
N ILE A 84 -21.23 -18.71 -1.66
CA ILE A 84 -21.16 -17.42 -2.35
C ILE A 84 -22.06 -16.43 -1.59
N HIS A 85 -21.46 -15.38 -1.02
CA HIS A 85 -22.18 -14.27 -0.43
C HIS A 85 -22.00 -13.00 -1.29
N PRO A 86 -23.06 -12.22 -1.58
CA PRO A 86 -22.92 -10.99 -2.36
C PRO A 86 -22.01 -9.99 -1.64
N PHE A 87 -21.12 -9.35 -2.40
CA PHE A 87 -20.27 -8.25 -1.91
C PHE A 87 -21.04 -6.93 -1.82
N LEU A 88 -22.00 -6.74 -2.73
CA LEU A 88 -22.92 -5.61 -2.80
C LEU A 88 -24.35 -6.15 -2.66
N PRO A 89 -24.94 -6.18 -1.45
CA PRO A 89 -26.29 -6.70 -1.26
C PRO A 89 -27.37 -5.87 -1.97
N TYR A 90 -27.16 -4.56 -2.13
CA TYR A 90 -28.05 -3.69 -2.89
C TYR A 90 -27.39 -3.30 -4.21
N LYS A 91 -28.09 -3.52 -5.34
CA LYS A 91 -27.59 -3.20 -6.69
C LYS A 91 -27.90 -1.77 -7.13
N ASP A 92 -28.88 -1.13 -6.49
CA ASP A 92 -29.40 0.19 -6.87
C ASP A 92 -29.29 1.21 -5.73
N ALA A 93 -28.31 1.06 -4.83
CA ALA A 93 -28.06 2.04 -3.78
C ALA A 93 -27.52 3.34 -4.40
N LEU A 94 -28.44 4.21 -4.84
CA LEU A 94 -28.13 5.58 -5.20
C LEU A 94 -27.78 6.34 -3.91
N GLU A 95 -26.51 6.76 -3.81
CA GLU A 95 -26.08 7.71 -2.77
C GLU A 95 -26.99 8.95 -2.83
N THR A 96 -27.70 9.22 -1.73
CA THR A 96 -28.53 10.43 -1.64
C THR A 96 -27.65 11.60 -1.22
N GLU A 97 -27.99 12.84 -1.59
CA GLU A 97 -27.23 14.03 -1.17
C GLU A 97 -27.09 14.15 0.37
N GLU A 98 -28.02 13.57 1.13
CA GLU A 98 -27.93 13.47 2.59
C GLU A 98 -26.78 12.57 3.08
N ASP A 99 -26.42 11.53 2.31
CA ASP A 99 -25.25 10.69 2.61
C ASP A 99 -23.95 11.48 2.40
N ARG A 100 -23.98 12.59 1.62
CA ARG A 100 -22.81 13.42 1.32
C ARG A 100 -22.37 14.33 2.46
N CYS A 101 -23.30 14.76 3.32
CA CYS A 101 -23.13 15.96 4.15
C CYS A 101 -23.39 15.72 5.65
N GLY A 102 -22.92 14.59 6.19
CA GLY A 102 -22.93 14.29 7.63
C GLY A 102 -21.51 14.20 8.22
N PRO A 103 -21.36 14.35 9.55
CA PRO A 103 -20.08 14.07 10.21
C PRO A 103 -19.68 12.60 9.99
N PRO A 104 -18.37 12.27 9.97
CA PRO A 104 -17.93 10.90 9.79
C PRO A 104 -18.55 9.97 10.84
N ALA A 105 -19.06 8.83 10.41
CA ALA A 105 -19.59 7.80 11.30
C ALA A 105 -18.45 7.23 12.19
N ARG A 106 -18.76 7.05 13.47
CA ARG A 106 -17.87 6.42 14.47
C ARG A 106 -18.69 5.46 15.31
N THR A 107 -19.10 4.33 14.71
CA THR A 107 -19.89 3.33 15.44
C THR A 107 -19.00 2.65 16.47
N VAL A 108 -19.43 2.68 17.73
CA VAL A 108 -18.71 2.05 18.86
C VAL A 108 -19.32 0.69 19.14
N LEU A 109 -18.47 -0.26 19.57
CA LEU A 109 -18.92 -1.59 19.99
C LEU A 109 -19.92 -1.50 21.15
N ALA A 110 -21.18 -1.86 20.88
CA ALA A 110 -22.13 -2.18 21.93
C ALA A 110 -21.65 -3.46 22.63
N ARG A 111 -21.29 -3.34 23.91
CA ARG A 111 -20.73 -4.44 24.70
C ARG A 111 -21.88 -5.32 25.19
N GLU A 112 -22.45 -6.14 24.30
CA GLU A 112 -23.51 -7.08 24.68
C GLU A 112 -22.92 -8.22 25.53
N GLN A 113 -23.37 -8.31 26.78
CA GLN A 113 -22.99 -9.38 27.70
C GLN A 113 -23.68 -10.69 27.28
N GLY A 114 -22.91 -11.65 26.74
CA GLY A 114 -23.36 -13.05 26.61
C GLY A 114 -23.33 -13.68 25.22
N SER A 115 -22.93 -12.98 24.16
CA SER A 115 -22.81 -13.59 22.83
C SER A 115 -21.48 -14.35 22.67
N SER A 116 -21.51 -15.47 21.94
CA SER A 116 -20.30 -16.12 21.45
C SER A 116 -19.43 -15.09 20.75
N LYS A 117 -18.18 -14.90 21.18
CA LYS A 117 -17.30 -13.82 20.70
C LYS A 117 -17.19 -13.84 19.16
N VAL A 118 -17.87 -12.90 18.51
CA VAL A 118 -17.77 -12.61 17.08
C VAL A 118 -16.28 -12.41 16.74
N PRO A 119 -15.69 -13.17 15.81
CA PRO A 119 -14.27 -13.04 15.47
C PRO A 119 -14.00 -11.73 14.71
N SER A 120 -12.86 -11.10 15.01
CA SER A 120 -12.38 -9.96 14.23
C SER A 120 -11.78 -10.42 12.89
N VAL A 121 -11.85 -9.58 11.86
CA VAL A 121 -11.17 -9.80 10.57
C VAL A 121 -9.70 -10.18 10.77
N THR A 122 -8.98 -9.42 11.59
CA THR A 122 -7.56 -9.67 11.91
C THR A 122 -7.33 -11.05 12.53
N ARG A 123 -8.22 -11.49 13.43
CA ARG A 123 -8.13 -12.82 14.06
C ARG A 123 -8.37 -13.94 13.05
N VAL A 124 -9.37 -13.78 12.17
CA VAL A 124 -9.65 -14.76 11.12
C VAL A 124 -8.43 -14.93 10.23
N LEU A 125 -7.88 -13.82 9.71
CA LEU A 125 -6.70 -13.85 8.84
C LEU A 125 -5.50 -14.51 9.54
N GLN A 126 -5.19 -14.13 10.79
CA GLN A 126 -4.08 -14.70 11.55
C GLN A 126 -4.21 -16.21 11.79
N GLN A 127 -5.41 -16.71 12.10
CA GLN A 127 -5.62 -18.14 12.40
C GLN A 127 -5.75 -19.03 11.14
N THR A 128 -5.77 -18.41 9.96
CA THR A 128 -5.95 -19.09 8.66
C THR A 128 -4.80 -18.86 7.69
N LEU A 129 -3.66 -18.35 8.18
CA LEU A 129 -2.44 -18.24 7.39
C LEU A 129 -2.08 -19.57 6.72
N SER A 130 -1.63 -19.48 5.47
CA SER A 130 -1.12 -20.64 4.73
C SER A 130 0.16 -21.18 5.36
N PRO A 131 0.50 -22.47 5.13
CA PRO A 131 1.75 -23.06 5.60
C PRO A 131 2.99 -22.26 5.16
N ASP A 132 3.00 -21.76 3.91
CA ASP A 132 4.09 -20.94 3.37
C ASP A 132 4.19 -19.61 4.13
N GLN A 133 3.07 -18.92 4.38
CA GLN A 133 3.06 -17.67 5.15
C GLN A 133 3.57 -17.90 6.58
N LEU A 134 3.11 -18.97 7.25
CA LEU A 134 3.60 -19.34 8.59
C LEU A 134 5.10 -19.60 8.58
N PHE A 135 5.60 -20.34 7.58
CA PHE A 135 7.02 -20.63 7.43
C PHE A 135 7.88 -19.35 7.32
N TYR A 136 7.52 -18.43 6.42
CA TYR A 136 8.27 -17.18 6.25
C TYR A 136 8.19 -16.27 7.48
N LEU A 137 7.03 -16.22 8.16
CA LEU A 137 6.87 -15.45 9.40
C LEU A 137 7.72 -16.03 10.55
N ASP A 138 7.69 -17.35 10.73
CA ASP A 138 8.51 -18.01 11.75
C ASP A 138 10.00 -17.83 11.49
N ARG A 139 10.40 -17.89 10.21
CA ARG A 139 11.77 -17.66 9.80
C ARG A 139 12.22 -16.23 10.06
N TRP A 140 11.41 -15.23 9.70
CA TRP A 140 11.68 -13.84 10.02
C TRP A 140 11.78 -13.62 11.54
N LYS A 141 10.85 -14.20 12.31
CA LYS A 141 10.86 -14.12 13.78
C LYS A 141 12.14 -14.70 14.37
N ARG A 142 12.58 -15.88 13.92
CA ARG A 142 13.84 -16.50 14.38
C ARG A 142 15.05 -15.63 14.07
N LYS A 143 15.10 -15.03 12.88
CA LYS A 143 16.16 -14.08 12.50
C LYS A 143 16.19 -12.87 13.43
N MET A 144 15.03 -12.26 13.70
CA MET A 144 14.97 -11.10 14.60
C MET A 144 15.36 -11.45 16.05
N ILE A 145 14.95 -12.63 16.55
CA ILE A 145 15.37 -13.10 17.88
C ILE A 145 16.89 -13.38 17.91
N GLN A 146 17.46 -13.90 16.83
CA GLN A 146 18.91 -14.11 16.74
C GLN A 146 19.69 -12.79 16.73
N GLU A 147 19.16 -11.76 16.07
CA GLU A 147 19.81 -10.45 15.97
C GLU A 147 19.65 -9.59 17.24
N LEU A 148 18.47 -9.62 17.87
CA LEU A 148 18.10 -8.72 18.98
C LEU A 148 18.03 -9.41 20.35
N GLY A 149 18.05 -10.74 20.39
CA GLY A 149 17.64 -11.51 21.57
C GLY A 149 16.12 -11.54 21.76
N GLU A 150 15.62 -12.41 22.64
CA GLU A 150 14.18 -12.53 22.90
C GLU A 150 13.56 -11.26 23.48
N GLU A 151 14.22 -10.63 24.45
CA GLU A 151 13.72 -9.39 25.06
C GLU A 151 13.84 -8.21 24.09
N GLY A 152 14.92 -8.14 23.29
CA GLY A 152 15.06 -7.13 22.24
C GLY A 152 13.98 -7.27 21.15
N PHE A 153 13.66 -8.50 20.73
CA PHE A 153 12.56 -8.76 19.79
C PHE A 153 11.19 -8.34 20.37
N LYS A 154 10.97 -8.58 21.66
CA LYS A 154 9.74 -8.16 22.36
C LYS A 154 9.62 -6.64 22.42
N GLN A 155 10.70 -5.94 22.78
CA GLN A 155 10.75 -4.46 22.78
C GLN A 155 10.53 -3.89 21.37
N TYR A 156 11.20 -4.45 20.36
CA TYR A 156 11.02 -4.09 18.96
C TYR A 156 9.56 -4.25 18.51
N SER A 157 8.94 -5.39 18.83
CA SER A 157 7.53 -5.66 18.49
C SER A 157 6.57 -4.68 19.18
N GLN A 158 6.82 -4.35 20.45
CA GLN A 158 6.03 -3.35 21.18
C GLN A 158 6.19 -1.95 20.59
N ALA A 159 7.41 -1.57 20.20
CA ALA A 159 7.69 -0.29 19.55
C ALA A 159 6.96 -0.16 18.21
N LEU A 160 6.98 -1.21 17.37
CA LEU A 160 6.23 -1.23 16.11
C LEU A 160 4.72 -1.04 16.33
N PHE A 161 4.15 -1.75 17.31
CA PHE A 161 2.72 -1.63 17.62
C PHE A 161 2.35 -0.23 18.13
N ARG A 162 3.19 0.33 19.02
CA ARG A 162 3.02 1.70 19.53
C ARG A 162 3.09 2.72 18.39
N GLN A 163 4.08 2.62 17.50
CA GLN A 163 4.23 3.51 16.36
C GLN A 163 3.01 3.45 15.43
N GLY A 164 2.52 2.24 15.11
CA GLY A 164 1.29 2.07 14.34
C GLY A 164 0.10 2.75 15.00
N LYS A 165 -0.10 2.55 16.31
CA LYS A 165 -1.21 3.19 17.04
C LYS A 165 -1.12 4.71 17.03
N LEU A 166 0.06 5.27 17.27
CA LEU A 166 0.28 6.72 17.25
C LEU A 166 0.03 7.29 15.85
N PHE A 167 0.46 6.59 14.80
CA PHE A 167 0.22 6.99 13.43
C PHE A 167 -1.27 7.00 13.08
N HIS A 168 -2.02 5.95 13.41
CA HIS A 168 -3.49 5.94 13.20
C HIS A 168 -4.19 7.07 13.97
N SER A 169 -3.80 7.31 15.23
CA SER A 169 -4.35 8.43 16.01
C SER A 169 -4.11 9.77 15.33
N ALA A 170 -2.89 10.01 14.84
CA ALA A 170 -2.57 11.25 14.14
C ALA A 170 -3.34 11.42 12.82
N VAL A 171 -3.53 10.33 12.06
CA VAL A 171 -4.34 10.34 10.84
C VAL A 171 -5.82 10.58 11.14
N GLU A 172 -6.35 9.97 12.21
CA GLU A 172 -7.71 10.24 12.68
C GLU A 172 -7.91 11.72 13.03
N ASP A 173 -6.97 12.31 13.78
CA ASP A 173 -7.01 13.73 14.14
C ASP A 173 -6.97 14.64 12.90
N LEU A 174 -6.11 14.33 11.91
CA LEU A 174 -6.01 15.06 10.64
C LEU A 174 -7.29 14.98 9.81
N LEU A 175 -7.88 13.79 9.67
CA LEU A 175 -9.08 13.59 8.87
C LEU A 175 -10.33 14.17 9.54
N THR A 176 -10.34 14.26 10.87
CA THR A 176 -11.42 14.90 11.63
C THR A 176 -11.32 16.43 11.53
N SER A 177 -10.12 16.99 11.70
CA SER A 177 -9.87 18.44 11.66
C SER A 177 -9.95 19.05 10.26
N ALA A 178 -9.68 18.29 9.19
CA ALA A 178 -9.83 18.77 7.82
C ALA A 178 -11.27 19.18 7.44
N GLY A 179 -12.28 18.77 8.21
CA GLY A 179 -13.67 19.22 8.09
C GLY A 179 -13.96 20.57 8.76
N GLU A 180 -13.08 21.03 9.64
CA GLU A 180 -13.14 22.32 10.33
C GLU A 180 -12.16 23.30 9.63
N SER A 181 -12.42 24.61 9.69
CA SER A 181 -11.72 25.59 8.83
C SER A 181 -10.19 25.45 8.88
N LYS A 182 -9.55 25.32 7.70
CA LYS A 182 -8.11 25.08 7.44
C LYS A 182 -7.09 26.04 8.08
N ASN A 183 -7.52 26.98 8.93
CA ASN A 183 -6.66 28.03 9.48
C ASN A 183 -5.89 27.60 10.74
N ASP A 184 -6.21 26.45 11.34
CA ASP A 184 -5.60 26.00 12.61
C ASP A 184 -4.61 24.82 12.46
N LEU A 185 -4.39 24.32 11.22
CA LEU A 185 -3.54 23.15 10.96
C LEU A 185 -2.02 23.45 10.99
N GLU A 186 -1.61 24.71 11.07
CA GLU A 186 -0.18 25.09 11.07
C GLU A 186 0.54 24.77 12.39
N GLU A 187 -0.14 24.30 13.44
CA GLU A 187 0.44 24.18 14.79
C GLU A 187 0.16 22.87 15.53
N ALA A 188 -0.27 21.80 14.84
CA ALA A 188 -0.35 20.48 15.45
C ALA A 188 1.07 19.86 15.54
N GLU A 189 1.75 20.07 16.65
CA GLU A 189 3.06 19.46 16.93
C GLU A 189 2.90 17.95 17.19
N TYR A 190 2.87 17.17 16.11
CA TYR A 190 2.88 15.70 16.20
C TYR A 190 4.22 15.21 16.75
N THR A 191 4.20 14.07 17.43
CA THR A 191 5.43 13.53 18.00
C THR A 191 6.47 13.23 16.91
N PRO A 192 7.78 13.38 17.20
CA PRO A 192 8.85 13.04 16.24
C PRO A 192 8.78 11.59 15.76
N GLU A 193 8.11 10.71 16.50
CA GLU A 193 7.94 9.29 16.21
C GLU A 193 7.02 9.04 14.99
N VAL A 194 6.08 9.96 14.70
CA VAL A 194 5.10 9.81 13.61
C VAL A 194 5.31 10.79 12.47
N GLN A 195 6.10 11.85 12.67
CA GLN A 195 6.31 12.92 11.70
C GLN A 195 6.72 12.41 10.32
N GLY A 196 7.67 11.48 10.23
CA GLY A 196 8.09 10.92 8.94
C GLY A 196 6.97 10.13 8.24
N TYR A 197 6.11 9.43 8.99
CA TYR A 197 4.95 8.76 8.39
C TYR A 197 3.90 9.76 7.89
N LEU A 198 3.70 10.88 8.59
CA LEU A 198 2.77 11.94 8.18
C LEU A 198 3.28 12.67 6.93
N GLU A 199 4.57 13.00 6.88
CA GLU A 199 5.23 13.54 5.68
C GLU A 199 5.06 12.58 4.50
N SER A 200 5.28 11.28 4.74
CA SER A 200 5.14 10.22 3.73
C SER A 200 3.74 10.16 3.09
N ILE A 201 2.66 10.44 3.83
CA ILE A 201 1.28 10.38 3.30
C ILE A 201 0.71 11.75 2.89
N SER A 202 1.44 12.84 3.09
CA SER A 202 0.96 14.22 2.89
C SER A 202 0.30 14.41 1.52
N HIS A 203 0.95 13.96 0.44
CA HIS A 203 0.42 14.04 -0.93
C HIS A 203 -0.82 13.17 -1.17
N ILE A 204 -1.05 12.13 -0.36
CA ILE A 204 -2.25 11.28 -0.45
C ILE A 204 -3.41 11.94 0.29
N LEU A 205 -3.14 12.61 1.42
CA LEU A 205 -4.16 13.34 2.18
C LEU A 205 -4.78 14.47 1.36
N GLU A 206 -4.00 15.14 0.50
CA GLU A 206 -4.50 16.15 -0.45
C GLU A 206 -5.57 15.61 -1.43
N ASP A 207 -5.48 14.33 -1.77
CA ASP A 207 -6.40 13.63 -2.68
C ASP A 207 -7.61 13.01 -1.95
N ILE A 208 -7.68 13.13 -0.62
CA ILE A 208 -8.78 12.61 0.21
C ILE A 208 -9.82 13.70 0.45
N SER A 209 -11.08 13.31 0.29
CA SER A 209 -12.26 14.18 0.45
C SER A 209 -13.45 13.37 0.97
N GLU A 210 -14.50 14.04 1.44
CA GLU A 210 -15.77 13.40 1.86
C GLU A 210 -15.55 12.20 2.79
N VAL A 211 -14.93 12.42 3.95
CA VAL A 211 -14.73 11.37 4.95
C VAL A 211 -16.08 10.94 5.53
N ARG A 212 -16.43 9.67 5.36
CA ARG A 212 -17.72 9.07 5.73
C ARG A 212 -17.67 8.28 7.03
N ALA A 213 -16.51 7.71 7.37
CA ALA A 213 -16.30 6.97 8.60
C ALA A 213 -14.81 7.00 8.98
N ILE A 214 -14.51 7.02 10.27
CA ILE A 214 -13.14 6.96 10.81
C ILE A 214 -13.14 6.03 12.03
N GLU A 215 -12.19 5.10 12.09
CA GLU A 215 -12.02 4.12 13.18
C GLU A 215 -13.36 3.50 13.62
N SER A 216 -14.13 3.08 12.62
CA SER A 216 -15.55 2.74 12.78
C SER A 216 -15.76 1.22 12.75
N VAL A 217 -16.61 0.72 13.64
CA VAL A 217 -16.94 -0.71 13.71
C VAL A 217 -17.79 -1.11 12.51
N VAL A 218 -17.41 -2.18 11.84
CA VAL A 218 -18.20 -2.81 10.79
C VAL A 218 -18.53 -4.24 11.20
N GLN A 219 -19.79 -4.65 11.06
CA GLN A 219 -20.22 -6.01 11.40
C GLN A 219 -21.05 -6.64 10.30
N HIS A 220 -20.60 -7.81 9.83
CA HIS A 220 -21.39 -8.63 8.93
C HIS A 220 -22.24 -9.62 9.73
N HIS A 221 -23.51 -9.31 9.96
CA HIS A 221 -24.39 -10.13 10.80
C HIS A 221 -24.59 -11.55 10.25
N ALA A 222 -24.86 -11.71 8.95
CA ALA A 222 -25.10 -13.03 8.35
C ALA A 222 -23.86 -13.94 8.32
N LEU A 223 -22.67 -13.39 8.03
CA LEU A 223 -21.39 -14.11 8.05
C LEU A 223 -20.72 -14.12 9.44
N ASN A 224 -21.33 -13.47 10.43
CA ASN A 224 -20.95 -13.43 11.83
C ASN A 224 -19.49 -13.04 12.12
N TYR A 225 -18.97 -12.00 11.46
CA TYR A 225 -17.66 -11.43 11.77
C TYR A 225 -17.72 -9.91 11.89
N MET A 226 -16.67 -9.31 12.48
CA MET A 226 -16.60 -7.86 12.71
C MET A 226 -15.19 -7.30 12.48
N GLY A 227 -15.07 -5.99 12.37
CA GLY A 227 -13.81 -5.28 12.18
C GLY A 227 -13.89 -3.83 12.63
N ILE A 228 -12.74 -3.16 12.62
CA ILE A 228 -12.65 -1.71 12.75
C ILE A 228 -11.99 -1.25 11.45
N ALA A 229 -12.73 -0.50 10.64
CA ALA A 229 -12.21 0.08 9.41
C ALA A 229 -11.55 1.42 9.74
N ASP A 230 -10.30 1.61 9.31
CA ASP A 230 -9.55 2.82 9.66
C ASP A 230 -10.23 4.08 9.12
N CYS A 231 -10.63 4.06 7.86
CA CYS A 231 -11.29 5.19 7.21
C CYS A 231 -12.15 4.74 6.02
N VAL A 232 -13.24 5.46 5.78
CA VAL A 232 -14.00 5.41 4.53
C VAL A 232 -14.10 6.83 4.00
N ALA A 233 -13.55 7.08 2.82
CA ALA A 233 -13.51 8.41 2.23
C ALA A 233 -13.37 8.34 0.70
N ARG A 234 -13.58 9.46 0.02
CA ARG A 234 -13.28 9.58 -1.41
C ARG A 234 -11.80 9.86 -1.60
N TYR A 235 -11.12 8.94 -2.28
CA TYR A 235 -9.77 9.16 -2.81
C TYR A 235 -9.86 9.45 -4.30
N ARG A 236 -9.44 10.65 -4.73
CA ARG A 236 -9.58 11.12 -6.13
C ARG A 236 -11.00 10.95 -6.68
N GLY A 237 -11.98 11.34 -5.86
CA GLY A 237 -13.41 11.29 -6.18
C GLY A 237 -14.08 9.91 -6.07
N VAL A 238 -13.32 8.84 -5.78
CA VAL A 238 -13.85 7.47 -5.70
C VAL A 238 -13.94 7.04 -4.23
N LEU A 239 -15.15 6.64 -3.80
CA LEU A 239 -15.38 6.18 -2.44
C LEU A 239 -14.66 4.84 -2.20
N CYS A 240 -13.81 4.80 -1.17
CA CYS A 240 -12.96 3.68 -0.84
C CYS A 240 -13.00 3.38 0.67
N VAL A 241 -12.88 2.10 1.02
CA VAL A 241 -12.37 1.71 2.35
C VAL A 241 -10.86 1.88 2.31
N ILE A 242 -10.31 2.72 3.19
CA ILE A 242 -8.90 3.06 3.27
C ILE A 242 -8.29 2.36 4.48
N ASP A 243 -7.20 1.63 4.25
CA ASP A 243 -6.41 0.93 5.27
C ASP A 243 -4.99 1.51 5.31
N TRP A 244 -4.64 2.12 6.43
CA TRP A 244 -3.35 2.78 6.64
C TRP A 244 -2.36 1.77 7.21
N LYS A 245 -1.12 1.79 6.70
CA LYS A 245 -0.07 0.85 7.12
C LYS A 245 1.26 1.57 7.26
N THR A 246 1.96 1.31 8.36
CA THR A 246 3.36 1.71 8.52
C THR A 246 4.30 0.64 8.00
N SER A 247 5.43 1.03 7.43
CA SER A 247 6.49 0.09 7.07
C SER A 247 7.88 0.73 7.15
N GLU A 248 8.85 -0.07 7.57
CA GLU A 248 10.28 0.26 7.47
C GLU A 248 10.86 -0.09 6.09
N LYS A 249 10.15 -0.92 5.30
CA LYS A 249 10.60 -1.37 3.99
C LYS A 249 9.65 -0.91 2.90
N PRO A 250 10.16 -0.43 1.74
CA PRO A 250 9.33 -0.10 0.60
C PRO A 250 8.43 -1.26 0.17
N LYS A 251 7.16 -0.94 -0.12
CA LYS A 251 6.15 -1.86 -0.66
C LYS A 251 5.58 -1.33 -1.97
N PRO A 252 6.37 -1.33 -3.06
CA PRO A 252 5.96 -0.71 -4.32
C PRO A 252 4.87 -1.48 -5.07
N PHE A 253 4.68 -2.77 -4.78
CA PHE A 253 3.68 -3.61 -5.42
C PHE A 253 2.63 -4.09 -4.42
N LEU A 254 1.40 -4.27 -4.90
CA LEU A 254 0.30 -4.79 -4.11
C LEU A 254 0.63 -6.14 -3.44
N SER A 255 1.38 -7.01 -4.13
CA SER A 255 1.83 -8.31 -3.60
C SER A 255 2.73 -8.20 -2.36
N ASN A 256 3.35 -7.03 -2.11
CA ASN A 256 4.14 -6.78 -0.90
C ASN A 256 3.27 -6.50 0.34
N THR A 257 1.94 -6.38 0.17
CA THR A 257 0.98 -6.08 1.23
C THR A 257 0.28 -7.34 1.80
N TYR A 258 0.61 -8.53 1.30
CA TYR A 258 0.14 -9.81 1.84
C TYR A 258 -1.40 -9.89 1.98
N ASP A 259 -1.92 -10.07 3.19
CA ASP A 259 -3.36 -10.21 3.46
C ASP A 259 -4.10 -8.86 3.54
N ASN A 260 -3.42 -7.71 3.38
CA ASN A 260 -4.08 -6.38 3.45
C ASN A 260 -5.23 -6.21 2.44
N PRO A 261 -5.14 -6.67 1.17
CA PRO A 261 -6.26 -6.55 0.24
C PRO A 261 -7.47 -7.37 0.66
N THR A 262 -7.23 -8.56 1.22
CA THR A 262 -8.28 -9.42 1.80
C THR A 262 -8.92 -8.75 3.02
N GLN A 263 -8.13 -8.08 3.86
CA GLN A 263 -8.62 -7.32 5.00
C GLN A 263 -9.54 -6.16 4.57
N VAL A 264 -9.12 -5.37 3.57
CA VAL A 264 -9.92 -4.26 3.02
C VAL A 264 -11.24 -4.77 2.42
N ALA A 265 -11.20 -5.87 1.66
CA ALA A 265 -12.40 -6.51 1.12
C ALA A 265 -13.34 -7.01 2.22
N ALA A 266 -12.80 -7.57 3.31
CA ALA A 266 -13.59 -8.02 4.45
C ALA A 266 -14.30 -6.86 5.16
N TYR A 267 -13.63 -5.72 5.34
CA TYR A 267 -14.21 -4.51 5.91
C TYR A 267 -15.30 -3.93 5.01
N ALA A 268 -15.06 -3.82 3.70
CA ALA A 268 -16.06 -3.35 2.74
C ALA A 268 -17.30 -4.26 2.72
N GLY A 269 -17.11 -5.58 2.67
CA GLY A 269 -18.23 -6.52 2.70
C GLY A 269 -19.04 -6.48 4.00
N ALA A 270 -18.39 -6.24 5.13
CA ALA A 270 -19.06 -6.03 6.41
C ALA A 270 -19.86 -4.73 6.42
N LEU A 271 -19.23 -3.62 6.03
CA LEU A 271 -19.86 -2.30 5.94
C LEU A 271 -21.10 -2.34 5.04
N ASN A 272 -20.96 -2.92 3.84
CA ASN A 272 -22.05 -3.00 2.86
C ASN A 272 -23.27 -3.81 3.34
N SER A 273 -23.07 -4.69 4.32
CA SER A 273 -24.11 -5.56 4.90
C SER A 273 -24.56 -5.10 6.29
N ASP A 274 -24.05 -3.98 6.79
CA ASP A 274 -24.31 -3.46 8.12
C ASP A 274 -25.33 -2.31 8.04
N ALA A 275 -26.47 -2.48 8.71
CA ALA A 275 -27.57 -1.52 8.67
C ALA A 275 -27.24 -0.15 9.30
N ASN A 276 -26.11 -0.04 10.02
CA ASN A 276 -25.62 1.25 10.53
C ASN A 276 -25.07 2.17 9.42
N TYR A 277 -24.79 1.62 8.23
CA TYR A 277 -24.26 2.36 7.09
C TYR A 277 -25.31 2.42 5.97
N LYS A 278 -25.59 3.63 5.47
CA LYS A 278 -26.61 3.88 4.45
C LYS A 278 -26.06 3.91 3.02
N TYR A 279 -24.77 3.68 2.86
CA TYR A 279 -24.05 3.70 1.59
C TYR A 279 -23.28 2.39 1.42
N GLN A 280 -22.83 2.13 0.19
CA GLN A 280 -21.98 0.97 -0.13
C GLN A 280 -20.68 1.41 -0.76
N VAL A 281 -19.65 0.59 -0.56
CA VAL A 281 -18.31 0.82 -1.06
C VAL A 281 -17.88 -0.35 -1.92
N GLU A 282 -17.45 -0.04 -3.14
CA GLU A 282 -16.97 -1.03 -4.11
C GLU A 282 -15.44 -1.06 -4.24
N ASN A 283 -14.75 -0.01 -3.79
CA ASN A 283 -13.32 0.16 -4.00
C ASN A 283 -12.57 0.15 -2.65
N GLY A 284 -11.29 -0.17 -2.72
CA GLY A 284 -10.38 -0.14 -1.56
C GLY A 284 -9.12 0.66 -1.86
N LEU A 285 -8.46 1.12 -0.80
CA LEU A 285 -7.16 1.77 -0.87
C LEU A 285 -6.28 1.28 0.28
N ILE A 286 -5.09 0.77 -0.03
CA ILE A 286 -4.08 0.49 0.98
C ILE A 286 -2.99 1.54 0.85
N VAL A 287 -2.71 2.25 1.92
CA VAL A 287 -1.65 3.28 1.95
C VAL A 287 -0.52 2.81 2.84
N VAL A 288 0.67 2.64 2.25
CA VAL A 288 1.87 2.25 2.99
C VAL A 288 2.75 3.48 3.20
N ALA A 289 2.78 3.97 4.43
CA ALA A 289 3.59 5.08 4.91
C ALA A 289 4.96 4.62 5.40
N TYR A 290 5.98 5.45 5.18
CA TYR A 290 7.36 5.15 5.53
C TYR A 290 7.90 6.10 6.60
N LYS A 291 8.72 5.55 7.50
CA LYS A 291 9.24 6.27 8.66
C LYS A 291 10.19 7.41 8.31
N ASP A 292 10.83 7.32 7.14
CA ASP A 292 11.87 8.23 6.68
C ASP A 292 11.32 9.46 5.92
N GLY A 293 10.00 9.61 5.81
CA GLY A 293 9.38 10.70 5.05
C GLY A 293 9.30 10.42 3.55
N SER A 294 9.85 9.31 3.06
CA SER A 294 9.76 8.98 1.62
C SER A 294 8.30 8.82 1.18
N PRO A 295 7.95 9.19 -0.08
CA PRO A 295 6.55 9.17 -0.52
C PRO A 295 5.88 7.79 -0.35
N ALA A 296 4.75 7.79 0.35
CA ALA A 296 3.92 6.62 0.56
C ALA A 296 3.44 6.00 -0.76
N HIS A 297 3.24 4.68 -0.74
CA HIS A 297 2.65 3.96 -1.85
C HIS A 297 1.15 3.75 -1.62
N ALA A 298 0.35 4.18 -2.60
CA ALA A 298 -1.10 4.03 -2.62
C ALA A 298 -1.49 2.89 -3.57
N HIS A 299 -2.02 1.79 -3.03
CA HIS A 299 -2.48 0.64 -3.79
C HIS A 299 -4.00 0.65 -3.92
N ARG A 300 -4.49 1.11 -5.08
CA ARG A 300 -5.93 1.18 -5.35
C ARG A 300 -6.48 -0.19 -5.76
N LEU A 301 -7.52 -0.62 -5.07
CA LEU A 301 -8.28 -1.84 -5.35
C LEU A 301 -9.59 -1.44 -6.04
N GLN A 302 -9.68 -1.67 -7.35
CA GLN A 302 -10.92 -1.44 -8.10
C GLN A 302 -11.95 -2.54 -7.82
N SER A 303 -13.22 -2.27 -8.14
CA SER A 303 -14.36 -3.17 -7.90
C SER A 303 -14.10 -4.64 -8.27
N GLU A 304 -13.57 -4.91 -9.46
CA GLU A 304 -13.26 -6.29 -9.90
C GLU A 304 -12.23 -6.98 -8.98
N LEU A 305 -11.18 -6.26 -8.58
CA LEU A 305 -10.14 -6.79 -7.70
C LEU A 305 -10.66 -6.97 -6.26
N MET A 306 -11.53 -6.07 -5.80
CA MET A 306 -12.21 -6.19 -4.51
C MET A 306 -13.08 -7.46 -4.47
N LEU A 307 -13.79 -7.79 -5.55
CA LEU A 307 -14.56 -9.04 -5.66
C LEU A 307 -13.68 -10.28 -5.60
N GLN A 308 -12.48 -10.26 -6.18
CA GLN A 308 -11.53 -11.36 -6.09
C GLN A 308 -11.03 -11.58 -4.65
N TYR A 309 -10.66 -10.50 -3.97
CA TYR A 309 -10.24 -10.57 -2.56
C TYR A 309 -11.40 -10.89 -1.62
N TRP A 310 -12.64 -10.50 -1.95
CA TRP A 310 -13.84 -10.92 -1.23
C TRP A 310 -14.03 -12.44 -1.28
N LYS A 311 -13.89 -13.06 -2.45
CA LYS A 311 -13.92 -14.54 -2.57
C LYS A 311 -12.82 -15.20 -1.73
N THR A 312 -11.63 -14.60 -1.71
CA THR A 312 -10.51 -15.07 -0.89
C THR A 312 -10.83 -14.96 0.60
N TRP A 313 -11.42 -13.85 1.03
CA TRP A 313 -11.88 -13.65 2.40
C TRP A 313 -12.93 -14.69 2.80
N LEU A 314 -13.94 -14.94 1.96
CA LEU A 314 -14.97 -15.95 2.24
C LEU A 314 -14.37 -17.34 2.48
N ALA A 315 -13.42 -17.76 1.63
CA ALA A 315 -12.73 -19.04 1.81
C ALA A 315 -11.92 -19.09 3.13
N ARG A 316 -11.25 -17.98 3.50
CA ARG A 316 -10.53 -17.87 4.77
C ARG A 316 -11.49 -17.92 5.97
N LEU A 317 -12.66 -17.29 5.86
CA LEU A 317 -13.67 -17.28 6.90
C LEU A 317 -14.30 -18.67 7.10
N GLU A 318 -14.59 -19.39 6.02
CA GLU A 318 -15.06 -20.78 6.09
C GLU A 318 -14.04 -21.69 6.79
N HIS A 319 -12.77 -21.62 6.36
CA HIS A 319 -11.68 -22.38 6.99
C HIS A 319 -11.53 -22.08 8.49
N TYR A 320 -11.75 -20.83 8.88
CA TYR A 320 -11.73 -20.42 10.28
C TYR A 320 -12.82 -21.12 11.10
N TYR A 321 -14.06 -21.13 10.60
CA TYR A 321 -15.17 -21.78 11.30
C TYR A 321 -15.05 -23.31 11.31
N GLU A 322 -14.55 -23.91 10.23
CA GLU A 322 -14.26 -25.35 10.18
C GLU A 322 -13.23 -25.75 11.23
N LYS A 323 -12.12 -25.01 11.36
CA LYS A 323 -11.13 -25.23 12.43
C LYS A 323 -11.72 -25.09 13.82
N ARG A 324 -12.54 -24.05 14.03
CA ARG A 324 -13.18 -23.78 15.33
C ARG A 324 -14.19 -24.85 15.73
N TRP A 325 -14.88 -25.46 14.76
CA TRP A 325 -15.81 -26.56 15.02
C TRP A 325 -15.10 -27.87 15.37
N ASN A 326 -13.91 -28.08 14.80
CA ASN A 326 -13.11 -29.29 15.00
C ASN A 326 -12.18 -29.25 16.25
N THR A 327 -12.20 -28.17 17.03
CA THR A 327 -11.39 -27.99 18.26
C THR A 327 -12.30 -27.96 19.48
#